data_AF-A0AAU9VEY1-F1
#
_entry.id   AF-A0AAU9VEY1-F1
#
_cell.length_a   1.000
_cell.length_b   1.000
_cell.length_c   1.000
_cell.angle_alpha   90.00
_cell.angle_beta   90.00
_cell.angle_gamma   90.00
#
_symmetry.space_group_name_H-M   'P 1'
#
loop_
_entity.id
_entity.type
_entity.pdbx_description
1 polymer ?
#
loop_
_entity_poly.entity_id
_entity_poly.type
_entity_poly.pdbx_seq_one_letter_code
_entity_poly.pdbx_strand_id
1 'polypeptide(L)'
;MGDLAGAEQAICRASELGGTDCASNERKALKSLQRLHEDAQRAMEAGDYRRVVFCMDRCLEYSPSSSKAKLMKAECLAMIGRCQEAQEIANDSLRFDSFDTEAIYVRGLCLYFEDKDEQAFKHFQQVLRLAPDHKKAMEAYKKAKLLKQKKEEGNEAFKMGRWQQALDLYNEALTIDKNNRKVNAKLYFNKATVCSKLNQIKEAAEACTAALELDETYVKALLRRAKCYMDMGEYENAVKDYEKLYKIDKSKENKQLLHDAKIALRKSKRKDYYKILGVDKTASEDDIKKAYRKRALVHHPDRHAGAPDSERKEQERRFKEVGEAYEVLSDPKKRTRYDHGHYLDDDSSGMADFDANMVFQTFLNRGGQHFNFGGGGMPGSAFTFQYG
;
A
#
# COMPACT_ATOMS: atom_id res chain seq x y z
N MET A 1 21.21 -8.37 41.31
CA MET A 1 22.08 -8.50 40.12
C MET A 1 21.56 -7.57 39.03
N GLY A 2 22.42 -6.70 38.49
CA GLY A 2 22.03 -5.56 37.63
C GLY A 2 22.14 -4.19 38.33
N ASP A 3 22.69 -4.16 39.55
CA ASP A 3 22.99 -2.92 40.28
C ASP A 3 24.38 -2.42 39.88
N LEU A 4 24.41 -1.40 39.03
CA LEU A 4 25.65 -0.79 38.55
C LEU A 4 26.40 -0.06 39.67
N ALA A 5 25.70 0.51 40.64
CA ALA A 5 26.32 1.23 41.76
C ALA A 5 26.99 0.25 42.73
N GLY A 6 26.32 -0.87 43.03
CA GLY A 6 26.91 -1.97 43.80
C GLY A 6 28.13 -2.58 43.10
N ALA A 7 28.07 -2.76 41.78
CA ALA A 7 29.19 -3.24 40.99
C ALA A 7 30.39 -2.26 41.02
N GLU A 8 30.12 -0.96 40.91
CA GLU A 8 31.15 0.08 41.01
C GLU A 8 31.86 0.07 42.36
N GLN A 9 31.11 0.00 43.46
CA GLN A 9 31.67 -0.07 44.81
C GLN A 9 32.53 -1.34 45.02
N ALA A 10 32.07 -2.48 44.49
CA ALA A 10 32.81 -3.73 44.57
C ALA A 10 34.13 -3.69 43.77
N ILE A 11 34.12 -3.10 42.57
CA ILE A 11 35.30 -2.94 41.72
C ILE A 11 36.31 -1.97 42.35
N CYS A 12 35.83 -0.88 42.97
CA CYS A 12 36.69 0.06 43.70
C CYS A 12 37.41 -0.64 44.87
N ARG A 13 36.67 -1.36 45.73
CA ARG A 13 37.28 -2.14 46.82
C ARG A 13 38.25 -3.22 46.34
N ALA A 14 37.92 -3.93 45.25
CA ALA A 14 38.81 -4.94 44.68
C ALA A 14 40.13 -4.34 44.14
N SER A 15 40.07 -3.10 43.64
CA SER A 15 41.25 -2.34 43.18
C SER A 15 42.16 -1.95 44.36
N GLU A 16 41.58 -1.57 45.50
CA GLU A 16 42.30 -1.21 46.73
C GLU A 16 42.99 -2.42 47.38
N LEU A 17 42.44 -3.63 47.20
CA LEU A 17 42.96 -4.88 47.75
C LEU A 17 44.02 -5.57 46.87
N GLY A 18 44.49 -4.92 45.80
CA GLY A 18 45.62 -5.41 44.98
C GLY A 18 45.26 -6.29 43.78
N GLY A 19 43.98 -6.45 43.43
CA GLY A 19 43.53 -7.21 42.25
C GLY A 19 43.57 -6.41 40.95
N THR A 20 44.74 -5.98 40.49
CA THR A 20 44.88 -4.94 39.43
C THR A 20 44.31 -5.34 38.06
N ASP A 21 44.54 -6.57 37.59
CA ASP A 21 44.16 -6.96 36.22
C ASP A 21 42.68 -7.34 36.10
N CYS A 22 42.15 -8.09 37.08
CA CYS A 22 40.73 -8.45 37.15
C CYS A 22 39.86 -7.21 37.34
N ALA A 23 40.25 -6.30 38.24
CA ALA A 23 39.53 -5.04 38.45
C ALA A 23 39.56 -4.12 37.22
N SER A 24 40.63 -4.17 36.41
CA SER A 24 40.74 -3.39 35.17
C SER A 24 39.73 -3.83 34.10
N ASN A 25 39.58 -5.15 33.90
CA ASN A 25 38.62 -5.70 32.94
C ASN A 25 37.17 -5.46 33.38
N GLU A 26 36.87 -5.67 34.66
CA GLU A 26 35.55 -5.38 35.23
C GLU A 26 35.21 -3.88 35.15
N ARG A 27 36.19 -3.00 35.36
CA ARG A 27 35.99 -1.54 35.20
C ARG A 27 35.68 -1.16 33.75
N LYS A 28 36.27 -1.83 32.75
CA LYS A 28 35.93 -1.62 31.34
C LYS A 28 34.50 -2.12 31.04
N ALA A 29 34.13 -3.29 31.55
CA ALA A 29 32.78 -3.82 31.41
C ALA A 29 31.72 -2.90 32.03
N LEU A 30 31.98 -2.38 33.23
CA LEU A 30 31.11 -1.42 33.91
C LEU A 30 30.92 -0.13 33.10
N LYS A 31 32.00 0.45 32.55
CA LYS A 31 31.92 1.63 31.68
C LYS A 31 31.09 1.37 30.43
N SER A 32 31.26 0.20 29.81
CA SER A 32 30.43 -0.21 28.67
C SER A 32 28.96 -0.33 29.06
N LEU A 33 28.65 -0.92 30.21
CA LEU A 33 27.29 -1.04 30.72
C LEU A 33 26.65 0.32 31.03
N GLN A 34 27.39 1.25 31.64
CA GLN A 34 26.92 2.61 31.90
C GLN A 34 26.56 3.33 30.59
N ARG A 35 27.47 3.29 29.60
CA ARG A 35 27.22 3.87 28.28
C ARG A 35 26.01 3.25 27.59
N LEU A 36 25.84 1.92 27.66
CA LEU A 36 24.69 1.25 27.09
C LEU A 36 23.37 1.65 27.78
N HIS A 37 23.39 1.88 29.09
CA HIS A 37 22.21 2.38 29.83
C HIS A 37 21.87 3.82 29.45
N GLU A 38 22.86 4.71 29.32
CA GLU A 38 22.65 6.08 28.87
C GLU A 38 22.11 6.12 27.42
N ASP A 39 22.67 5.31 26.53
CA ASP A 39 22.17 5.16 25.15
C ASP A 39 20.73 4.63 25.13
N ALA A 40 20.43 3.62 25.97
CA ALA A 40 19.08 3.07 26.09
C ALA A 40 18.09 4.11 26.63
N GLN A 41 18.48 4.92 27.62
CA GLN A 41 17.64 5.97 28.17
C GLN A 41 17.32 7.04 27.12
N ARG A 42 18.34 7.53 26.41
CA ARG A 42 18.15 8.50 25.31
C ARG A 42 17.26 7.93 24.21
N ALA A 43 17.45 6.66 23.86
CA ALA A 43 16.60 5.98 22.89
C ALA A 43 15.15 5.83 23.38
N MET A 44 14.95 5.54 24.67
CA MET A 44 13.62 5.46 25.28
C MET A 44 12.89 6.81 25.23
N GLU A 45 13.58 7.90 25.57
CA GLU A 45 13.04 9.27 25.50
C GLU A 45 12.71 9.69 24.05
N ALA A 46 13.50 9.24 23.08
CA ALA A 46 13.24 9.43 21.66
C ALA A 46 12.15 8.51 21.08
N GLY A 47 11.67 7.52 21.85
CA GLY A 47 10.73 6.50 21.36
C GLY A 47 11.35 5.48 20.40
N ASP A 48 12.68 5.41 20.30
CA ASP A 48 13.39 4.40 19.49
C ASP A 48 13.55 3.10 20.28
N TYR A 49 12.44 2.37 20.40
CA TYR A 49 12.41 1.09 21.11
C TYR A 49 13.33 0.03 20.48
N ARG A 50 13.63 0.13 19.17
CA ARG A 50 14.54 -0.81 18.50
C ARG A 50 15.96 -0.63 19.01
N ARG A 51 16.39 0.62 19.17
CA ARG A 51 17.70 0.93 19.77
C ARG A 51 17.77 0.51 21.23
N VAL A 52 16.69 0.66 22.00
CA VAL A 52 16.64 0.15 23.38
C VAL A 52 16.84 -1.36 23.43
N VAL A 53 16.15 -2.13 22.58
CA VAL A 53 16.31 -3.59 22.50
C VAL A 53 17.76 -3.95 22.17
N PHE A 54 18.38 -3.28 21.19
CA PHE A 54 19.79 -3.48 20.86
C PHE A 54 20.72 -3.22 22.06
N CYS A 55 20.51 -2.11 22.77
CA CYS A 55 21.30 -1.78 23.95
C CYS A 55 21.10 -2.83 25.06
N MET A 56 19.88 -3.33 25.26
CA MET A 56 19.59 -4.36 26.25
C MET A 56 20.19 -5.72 25.89
N ASP A 57 20.19 -6.10 24.62
CA ASP A 57 20.89 -7.31 24.18
C ASP A 57 22.38 -7.23 24.53
N ARG A 58 23.02 -6.08 24.26
CA ARG A 58 24.41 -5.84 24.64
C ARG A 58 24.62 -5.81 26.15
N CYS A 59 23.69 -5.23 26.92
CA CYS A 59 23.77 -5.27 28.38
C CYS A 59 23.70 -6.70 28.92
N LEU A 60 22.89 -7.57 28.29
CA LEU A 60 22.73 -8.96 28.69
C LEU A 60 23.94 -9.83 28.34
N GLU A 61 24.80 -9.43 27.39
CA GLU A 61 26.10 -10.09 27.14
C GLU A 61 27.03 -9.95 28.36
N TYR A 62 27.02 -8.78 29.02
CA TYR A 62 27.81 -8.53 30.24
C TYR A 62 27.08 -8.97 31.52
N SER A 63 25.74 -8.95 31.52
CA SER A 63 24.91 -9.26 32.70
C SER A 63 23.73 -10.19 32.38
N PRO A 64 23.97 -11.47 32.04
CA PRO A 64 22.93 -12.39 31.57
C PRO A 64 21.79 -12.62 32.56
N SER A 65 22.05 -12.44 33.85
CA SER A 65 21.09 -12.65 34.94
C SER A 65 20.32 -11.39 35.34
N SER A 66 20.47 -10.27 34.62
CA SER A 66 19.79 -9.02 34.94
C SER A 66 18.30 -9.06 34.57
N SER A 67 17.43 -9.29 35.55
CA SER A 67 15.96 -9.25 35.34
C SER A 67 15.49 -7.88 34.85
N LYS A 68 16.08 -6.79 35.34
CA LYS A 68 15.77 -5.42 34.91
C LYS A 68 16.01 -5.21 33.41
N ALA A 69 17.16 -5.66 32.90
CA ALA A 69 17.48 -5.54 31.47
C ALA A 69 16.58 -6.42 30.61
N LYS A 70 16.27 -7.65 31.08
CA LYS A 70 15.33 -8.56 30.40
C LYS A 70 13.93 -7.94 30.29
N LEU A 71 13.38 -7.42 31.38
CA LEU A 71 12.03 -6.86 31.39
C LEU A 71 11.94 -5.55 30.62
N MET A 72 12.96 -4.70 30.67
CA MET A 72 13.03 -3.50 29.83
C MET A 72 13.11 -3.85 28.33
N LYS A 73 13.88 -4.89 27.98
CA LYS A 73 13.86 -5.45 26.61
C LYS A 73 12.45 -5.93 26.23
N ALA A 74 11.79 -6.69 27.11
CA ALA A 74 10.47 -7.24 26.87
C ALA A 74 9.40 -6.15 26.69
N GLU A 75 9.45 -5.10 27.50
CA GLU A 75 8.61 -3.90 27.36
C GLU A 75 8.76 -3.28 25.96
N CYS A 76 10.00 -3.02 25.53
CA CYS A 76 10.26 -2.44 24.22
C CYS A 76 9.88 -3.38 23.07
N LEU A 77 10.06 -4.68 23.22
CA LEU A 77 9.60 -5.68 22.25
C LEU A 77 8.07 -5.62 22.08
N ALA A 78 7.33 -5.48 23.18
CA ALA A 78 5.88 -5.30 23.12
C ALA A 78 5.50 -4.01 22.36
N MET A 79 6.18 -2.89 22.63
CA MET A 79 5.95 -1.60 21.95
C MET A 79 6.25 -1.65 20.45
N ILE A 80 7.18 -2.50 20.01
CA ILE A 80 7.48 -2.72 18.58
C ILE A 80 6.45 -3.65 17.91
N GLY A 81 5.64 -4.37 18.71
CA GLY A 81 4.70 -5.39 18.25
C GLY A 81 5.25 -6.82 18.23
N ARG A 82 6.45 -7.06 18.78
CA ARG A 82 7.03 -8.40 18.99
C ARG A 82 6.52 -9.00 20.29
N CYS A 83 5.20 -9.09 20.42
CA CYS A 83 4.51 -9.51 21.65
C CYS A 83 4.86 -10.93 22.08
N GLN A 84 5.14 -11.84 21.14
CA GLN A 84 5.47 -13.23 21.45
C GLN A 84 6.77 -13.34 22.27
N GLU A 85 7.84 -12.72 21.79
CA GLU A 85 9.14 -12.69 22.50
C GLU A 85 9.06 -11.93 23.83
N ALA A 86 8.28 -10.84 23.87
CA ALA A 86 8.04 -10.11 25.11
C ALA A 86 7.32 -10.99 26.16
N GLN A 87 6.31 -11.76 25.73
CA GLN A 87 5.59 -12.69 26.61
C GLN A 87 6.47 -13.82 27.12
N GLU A 88 7.37 -14.36 26.29
CA GLU A 88 8.33 -15.39 26.72
C GLU A 88 9.19 -14.90 27.87
N ILE A 89 9.80 -13.71 27.73
CA ILE A 89 10.63 -13.11 28.78
C ILE A 89 9.81 -12.82 30.05
N ALA A 90 8.59 -12.29 29.90
CA ALA A 90 7.73 -12.00 31.04
C ALA A 90 7.30 -13.27 31.78
N ASN A 91 6.94 -14.32 31.04
CA ASN A 91 6.55 -15.61 31.61
C ASN A 91 7.71 -16.27 32.35
N ASP A 92 8.93 -16.19 31.80
CA ASP A 92 10.12 -16.69 32.49
C ASP A 92 10.38 -15.93 33.79
N SER A 93 10.23 -14.59 33.82
CA SER A 93 10.34 -13.82 35.08
C SER A 93 9.30 -14.27 36.10
N LEU A 94 8.05 -14.46 35.66
CA LEU A 94 6.93 -14.86 36.52
C LEU A 94 7.02 -16.28 37.07
N ARG A 95 7.84 -17.16 36.46
CA ARG A 95 8.14 -18.48 37.04
C ARG A 95 9.01 -18.38 38.29
N PHE A 96 9.87 -17.36 38.35
CA PHE A 96 10.73 -17.11 39.51
C PHE A 96 10.05 -16.24 40.56
N ASP A 97 9.34 -15.20 40.13
CA ASP A 97 8.56 -14.32 41.00
C ASP A 97 7.19 -14.05 40.38
N SER A 98 6.16 -14.73 40.89
CA SER A 98 4.78 -14.56 40.42
C SER A 98 4.18 -13.18 40.66
N PHE A 99 4.81 -12.35 41.49
CA PHE A 99 4.36 -10.99 41.84
C PHE A 99 5.20 -9.89 41.19
N ASP A 100 6.12 -10.24 40.28
CA ASP A 100 6.93 -9.27 39.54
C ASP A 100 6.03 -8.31 38.74
N THR A 101 5.94 -7.08 39.24
CA THR A 101 5.04 -6.06 38.68
C THR A 101 5.41 -5.64 37.27
N GLU A 102 6.71 -5.62 36.94
CA GLU A 102 7.18 -5.26 35.59
C GLU A 102 6.83 -6.38 34.60
N ALA A 103 6.97 -7.65 34.99
CA ALA A 103 6.58 -8.78 34.15
C ALA A 103 5.06 -8.85 33.91
N ILE A 104 4.24 -8.62 34.95
CA ILE A 104 2.78 -8.52 34.80
C ILE A 104 2.41 -7.32 33.90
N TYR A 105 3.09 -6.19 34.05
CA TYR A 105 2.91 -5.01 33.20
C TYR A 105 3.20 -5.31 31.73
N VAL A 106 4.31 -5.98 31.42
CA VAL A 106 4.66 -6.41 30.05
C VAL A 106 3.58 -7.33 29.46
N ARG A 107 3.05 -8.28 30.23
CA ARG A 107 1.91 -9.11 29.77
C ARG A 107 0.69 -8.26 29.43
N GLY A 108 0.38 -7.27 30.28
CA GLY A 108 -0.69 -6.31 30.02
C GLY A 108 -0.48 -5.53 28.71
N LEU A 109 0.73 -5.02 28.47
CA LEU A 109 1.08 -4.34 27.22
C LEU A 109 0.93 -5.23 25.99
N CYS A 110 1.40 -6.48 26.05
CA CYS A 110 1.29 -7.41 24.93
C CYS A 110 -0.18 -7.64 24.55
N LEU A 111 -1.04 -7.88 25.55
CA LEU A 111 -2.47 -8.07 25.34
C LEU A 111 -3.15 -6.80 24.81
N TYR A 112 -2.73 -5.63 25.28
CA TYR A 112 -3.23 -4.34 24.81
C TYR A 112 -2.91 -4.11 23.32
N PHE A 113 -1.67 -4.35 22.88
CA PHE A 113 -1.29 -4.23 21.47
C PHE A 113 -1.88 -5.34 20.59
N GLU A 114 -2.29 -6.46 21.18
CA GLU A 114 -3.04 -7.52 20.50
C GLU A 114 -4.54 -7.23 20.37
N ASP A 115 -5.03 -6.09 20.85
CA ASP A 115 -6.45 -5.68 20.92
C ASP A 115 -7.29 -6.63 21.81
N LYS A 116 -6.70 -7.09 22.93
CA LYS A 116 -7.35 -7.87 24.00
C LYS A 116 -7.55 -7.01 25.25
N ASP A 117 -8.27 -5.89 25.08
CA ASP A 117 -8.42 -4.80 26.07
C ASP A 117 -8.81 -5.29 27.47
N GLU A 118 -9.81 -6.18 27.58
CA GLU A 118 -10.30 -6.66 28.87
C GLU A 118 -9.26 -7.44 29.66
N GLN A 119 -8.45 -8.23 28.98
CA GLN A 119 -7.38 -9.00 29.62
C GLN A 119 -6.23 -8.07 30.01
N ALA A 120 -5.88 -7.12 29.13
CA ALA A 120 -4.88 -6.10 29.43
C ALA A 120 -5.24 -5.28 30.69
N PHE A 121 -6.51 -4.86 30.82
CA PHE A 121 -6.98 -4.13 32.00
C PHE A 121 -6.82 -4.93 33.29
N LYS A 122 -7.11 -6.24 33.28
CA LYS A 122 -6.92 -7.09 34.46
C LYS A 122 -5.45 -7.09 34.91
N HIS A 123 -4.51 -7.17 33.98
CA HIS A 123 -3.08 -7.12 34.29
C HIS A 123 -2.64 -5.75 34.79
N PHE A 124 -3.05 -4.65 34.14
CA PHE A 124 -2.72 -3.31 34.64
C PHE A 124 -3.30 -3.03 36.03
N GLN A 125 -4.55 -3.44 36.28
CA GLN A 125 -5.16 -3.34 37.59
C GLN A 125 -4.46 -4.22 38.63
N GLN A 126 -4.01 -5.41 38.24
CA GLN A 126 -3.22 -6.26 39.12
C GLN A 126 -1.90 -5.58 39.52
N VAL A 127 -1.19 -4.98 38.56
CA VAL A 127 0.02 -4.20 38.85
C VAL A 127 -0.28 -3.07 39.81
N LEU A 128 -1.33 -2.28 39.56
CA LEU A 128 -1.69 -1.13 40.41
C LEU A 128 -2.18 -1.53 41.81
N ARG A 129 -2.62 -2.79 42.02
CA ARG A 129 -2.89 -3.32 43.36
C ARG A 129 -1.61 -3.69 44.11
N LEU A 130 -0.60 -4.21 43.42
CA LEU A 130 0.69 -4.63 43.99
C LEU A 130 1.63 -3.42 44.19
N ALA A 131 1.63 -2.48 43.25
CA ALA A 131 2.43 -1.27 43.24
C ALA A 131 1.57 -0.06 42.77
N PRO A 132 0.85 0.61 43.70
CA PRO A 132 -0.04 1.74 43.37
C PRO A 132 0.65 2.94 42.72
N ASP A 133 1.97 3.10 42.94
CA ASP A 133 2.82 4.16 42.41
C ASP A 133 3.52 3.79 41.09
N HIS A 134 3.19 2.64 40.51
CA HIS A 134 3.74 2.19 39.23
C HIS A 134 3.26 3.08 38.06
N LYS A 135 4.02 4.15 37.78
CA LYS A 135 3.67 5.21 36.81
C LYS A 135 3.32 4.66 35.43
N LYS A 136 4.16 3.77 34.87
CA LYS A 136 3.96 3.20 33.53
C LYS A 136 2.63 2.44 33.40
N ALA A 137 2.30 1.57 34.37
CA ALA A 137 1.05 0.84 34.39
C ALA A 137 -0.17 1.76 34.53
N MET A 138 -0.06 2.83 35.34
CA MET A 138 -1.11 3.84 35.48
C MET A 138 -1.37 4.57 34.17
N GLU A 139 -0.32 5.01 33.48
CA GLU A 139 -0.41 5.70 32.19
C GLU A 139 -0.96 4.78 31.10
N ALA A 140 -0.46 3.55 31.00
CA ALA A 140 -0.95 2.55 30.06
C ALA A 140 -2.43 2.24 30.27
N TYR A 141 -2.86 2.05 31.53
CA TYR A 141 -4.26 1.82 31.86
C TYR A 141 -5.16 3.01 31.47
N LYS A 142 -4.77 4.24 31.83
CA LYS A 142 -5.53 5.45 31.48
C LYS A 142 -5.66 5.59 29.96
N LYS A 143 -4.56 5.43 29.23
CA LYS A 143 -4.51 5.51 27.78
C LYS A 143 -5.39 4.45 27.12
N ALA A 144 -5.24 3.19 27.52
CA ALA A 144 -6.00 2.08 26.97
C ALA A 144 -7.51 2.21 27.26
N LYS A 145 -7.88 2.71 28.45
CA LYS A 145 -9.27 3.01 28.80
C LYS A 145 -9.85 4.12 27.92
N LEU A 146 -9.13 5.23 27.74
CA LEU A 146 -9.57 6.35 26.91
C LEU A 146 -9.70 5.93 25.43
N LEU A 147 -8.75 5.15 24.92
CA LEU A 147 -8.79 4.63 23.55
C LEU A 147 -10.01 3.73 23.33
N LYS A 148 -10.27 2.80 24.25
CA LYS A 148 -11.46 1.94 24.20
C LYS A 148 -12.75 2.77 24.20
N GLN A 149 -12.85 3.74 25.11
CA GLN A 149 -14.02 4.61 25.22
C GLN A 149 -14.28 5.38 23.91
N LYS A 150 -13.27 6.06 23.35
CA LYS A 150 -13.44 6.82 22.10
C LYS A 150 -13.77 5.93 20.90
N LYS A 151 -13.18 4.73 20.83
CA LYS A 151 -13.54 3.71 19.84
C LYS A 151 -15.02 3.30 19.96
N GLU A 152 -15.52 3.08 21.17
CA GLU A 152 -16.91 2.69 21.43
C GLU A 152 -17.90 3.81 21.14
N GLU A 153 -17.63 5.03 21.62
CA GLU A 153 -18.43 6.23 21.32
C GLU A 153 -18.53 6.46 19.81
N GLY A 154 -17.43 6.32 19.07
CA GLY A 154 -17.42 6.44 17.62
C GLY A 154 -18.25 5.37 16.93
N ASN A 155 -18.18 4.12 17.41
CA ASN A 155 -18.98 3.01 16.90
C ASN A 155 -20.49 3.22 17.15
N GLU A 156 -20.85 3.78 18.30
CA GLU A 156 -22.24 4.12 18.64
C GLU A 156 -22.76 5.27 17.77
N ALA A 157 -21.98 6.35 17.62
CA ALA A 157 -22.33 7.45 16.73
C ALA A 157 -22.54 6.97 15.28
N PHE A 158 -21.69 6.05 14.81
CA PHE A 158 -21.83 5.41 13.51
C PHE A 158 -23.15 4.62 13.40
N LYS A 159 -23.48 3.78 14.40
CA LYS A 159 -24.74 3.02 14.42
C LYS A 159 -25.97 3.94 14.40
N MET A 160 -25.88 5.09 15.06
CA MET A 160 -26.95 6.10 15.10
C MET A 160 -27.02 6.99 13.84
N GLY A 161 -26.17 6.75 12.84
CA GLY A 161 -26.12 7.54 11.60
C GLY A 161 -25.53 8.94 11.75
N ARG A 162 -24.87 9.24 12.89
CA ARG A 162 -24.22 10.53 13.15
C ARG A 162 -22.80 10.51 12.60
N TRP A 163 -22.69 10.56 11.27
CA TRP A 163 -21.44 10.33 10.55
C TRP A 163 -20.33 11.32 10.94
N GLN A 164 -20.62 12.62 10.99
CA GLN A 164 -19.61 13.62 11.35
C GLN A 164 -19.08 13.40 12.77
N GLN A 165 -19.98 13.18 13.73
CA GLN A 165 -19.59 12.88 15.12
C GLN A 165 -18.73 11.61 15.21
N ALA A 166 -19.07 10.57 14.46
CA ALA A 166 -18.27 9.34 14.42
C ALA A 166 -16.87 9.59 13.84
N LEU A 167 -16.77 10.41 12.78
CA LEU A 167 -15.49 10.80 12.17
C LEU A 167 -14.59 11.54 13.18
N ASP A 168 -15.16 12.50 13.90
CA ASP A 168 -14.44 13.29 14.90
C ASP A 168 -13.93 12.39 16.03
N LEU A 169 -14.78 11.49 16.55
CA LEU A 169 -14.41 10.53 17.59
C LEU A 169 -13.31 9.55 17.14
N TYR A 170 -13.34 9.07 15.90
CA TYR A 170 -12.27 8.22 15.38
C TYR A 170 -10.96 8.99 15.18
N ASN A 171 -11.02 10.26 14.75
CA ASN A 171 -9.83 11.11 14.66
C ASN A 171 -9.22 11.35 16.04
N GLU A 172 -10.04 11.65 17.05
CA GLU A 172 -9.58 11.76 18.44
C GLU A 172 -8.94 10.45 18.92
N ALA A 173 -9.58 9.31 18.67
CA ALA A 173 -9.07 8.00 19.06
C ALA A 173 -7.67 7.72 18.49
N LEU A 174 -7.42 8.08 17.23
CA LEU A 174 -6.12 7.92 16.57
C LEU A 174 -5.00 8.78 17.18
N THR A 175 -5.33 9.82 17.95
CA THR A 175 -4.33 10.66 18.64
C THR A 175 -3.87 10.09 19.98
N ILE A 176 -4.65 9.20 20.59
CA ILE A 176 -4.41 8.70 21.95
C ILE A 176 -3.17 7.80 22.02
N ASP A 177 -3.06 6.86 21.08
CA ASP A 177 -1.94 5.94 21.03
C ASP A 177 -1.52 5.61 19.60
N LYS A 178 -0.55 6.36 19.09
CA LYS A 178 -0.01 6.19 17.74
C LYS A 178 0.71 4.85 17.54
N ASN A 179 1.19 4.23 18.63
CA ASN A 179 1.95 2.99 18.57
C ASN A 179 1.04 1.74 18.52
N ASN A 180 -0.26 1.88 18.83
CA ASN A 180 -1.19 0.76 18.77
C ASN A 180 -1.61 0.44 17.32
N ARG A 181 -0.70 -0.18 16.56
CA ARG A 181 -0.86 -0.46 15.12
C ARG A 181 -2.15 -1.23 14.82
N LYS A 182 -2.47 -2.25 15.62
CA LYS A 182 -3.61 -3.15 15.37
C LYS A 182 -4.95 -2.45 15.57
N VAL A 183 -5.09 -1.66 16.64
CA VAL A 183 -6.31 -0.87 16.88
C VAL A 183 -6.40 0.29 15.88
N ASN A 184 -5.29 0.97 15.58
CA ASN A 184 -5.25 2.07 14.64
C ASN A 184 -5.63 1.65 13.22
N ALA A 185 -5.22 0.46 12.77
CA ALA A 185 -5.67 -0.09 11.49
C ALA A 185 -7.21 -0.19 11.43
N LYS A 186 -7.85 -0.69 12.49
CA LYS A 186 -9.32 -0.78 12.61
C LYS A 186 -9.97 0.59 12.66
N LEU A 187 -9.40 1.55 13.40
CA LEU A 187 -9.90 2.93 13.47
C LEU A 187 -9.83 3.63 12.12
N TYR A 188 -8.74 3.49 11.38
CA TYR A 188 -8.63 4.02 10.01
C TYR A 188 -9.65 3.37 9.06
N PHE A 189 -9.90 2.07 9.18
CA PHE A 189 -10.97 1.43 8.41
C PHE A 189 -12.38 1.94 8.78
N ASN A 190 -12.64 2.17 10.07
CA ASN A 190 -13.90 2.75 10.53
C ASN A 190 -14.05 4.19 10.01
N LYS A 191 -12.99 5.00 10.09
CA LYS A 191 -12.90 6.33 9.48
C LYS A 191 -13.21 6.29 7.98
N ALA A 192 -12.56 5.38 7.23
CA ALA A 192 -12.82 5.21 5.81
C ALA A 192 -14.29 4.87 5.51
N THR A 193 -14.89 4.03 6.35
CA THR A 193 -16.31 3.66 6.24
C THR A 193 -17.23 4.87 6.42
N VAL A 194 -16.92 5.75 7.38
CA VAL A 194 -17.66 6.99 7.63
C VAL A 194 -17.50 7.97 6.47
N CYS A 195 -16.26 8.18 5.99
CA CYS A 195 -15.98 9.04 4.84
C CYS A 195 -16.76 8.58 3.60
N SER A 196 -16.84 7.27 3.34
CA SER A 196 -17.71 6.74 2.26
C SER A 196 -19.18 7.11 2.46
N LYS A 197 -19.71 7.11 3.71
CA LYS A 197 -21.10 7.53 4.01
C LYS A 197 -21.33 9.02 3.83
N LEU A 198 -20.29 9.84 3.99
CA LEU A 198 -20.29 11.28 3.74
C LEU A 198 -20.02 11.64 2.27
N ASN A 199 -19.93 10.66 1.37
CA ASN A 199 -19.56 10.84 -0.04
C ASN A 199 -18.15 11.45 -0.24
N GLN A 200 -17.28 11.31 0.76
CA GLN A 200 -15.87 11.72 0.75
C GLN A 200 -15.00 10.54 0.30
N ILE A 201 -15.05 10.23 -0.99
CA ILE A 201 -14.48 8.99 -1.54
C ILE A 201 -12.94 9.01 -1.52
N LYS A 202 -12.32 10.17 -1.73
CA LYS A 202 -10.85 10.34 -1.71
C LYS A 202 -10.31 10.11 -0.31
N GLU A 203 -10.90 10.77 0.67
CA GLU A 203 -10.55 10.66 2.09
C GLU A 203 -10.78 9.24 2.61
N ALA A 204 -11.81 8.54 2.09
CA ALA A 204 -12.02 7.13 2.39
C ALA A 204 -10.87 6.25 1.86
N ALA A 205 -10.39 6.49 0.63
CA ALA A 205 -9.27 5.76 0.04
C ALA A 205 -7.95 6.03 0.79
N GLU A 206 -7.70 7.27 1.20
CA GLU A 206 -6.55 7.67 2.01
C GLU A 206 -6.58 6.99 3.39
N ALA A 207 -7.73 7.00 4.07
CA ALA A 207 -7.89 6.31 5.34
C ALA A 207 -7.70 4.79 5.21
N CYS A 208 -8.18 4.17 4.13
CA CYS A 208 -7.86 2.76 3.86
C CYS A 208 -6.37 2.53 3.61
N THR A 209 -5.68 3.46 2.95
CA THR A 209 -4.23 3.37 2.74
C THR A 209 -3.48 3.41 4.07
N ALA A 210 -3.83 4.34 4.96
CA ALA A 210 -3.27 4.40 6.31
C ALA A 210 -3.54 3.11 7.12
N ALA A 211 -4.71 2.49 6.96
CA ALA A 211 -5.00 1.20 7.58
C ALA A 211 -4.08 0.08 7.05
N LEU A 212 -3.80 0.07 5.74
CA LEU A 212 -2.99 -0.95 5.07
C LEU A 212 -1.48 -0.78 5.27
N GLU A 213 -1.01 0.44 5.55
CA GLU A 213 0.37 0.69 6.01
C GLU A 213 0.62 0.08 7.40
N LEU A 214 -0.42 0.00 8.23
CA LEU A 214 -0.36 -0.62 9.55
C LEU A 214 -0.54 -2.14 9.49
N ASP A 215 -1.47 -2.62 8.66
CA ASP A 215 -1.77 -4.03 8.41
C ASP A 215 -2.08 -4.27 6.92
N GLU A 216 -1.06 -4.68 6.16
CA GLU A 216 -1.21 -4.96 4.72
C GLU A 216 -2.21 -6.09 4.42
N THR A 217 -2.43 -6.99 5.38
CA THR A 217 -3.35 -8.13 5.25
C THR A 217 -4.79 -7.79 5.61
N TYR A 218 -5.08 -6.51 5.89
CA TYR A 218 -6.42 -6.10 6.31
C TYR A 218 -7.42 -6.12 5.13
N VAL A 219 -7.97 -7.31 4.88
CA VAL A 219 -8.92 -7.65 3.81
C VAL A 219 -10.05 -6.63 3.65
N LYS A 220 -10.64 -6.17 4.76
CA LYS A 220 -11.76 -5.20 4.73
C LYS A 220 -11.31 -3.84 4.19
N ALA A 221 -10.11 -3.40 4.54
CA ALA A 221 -9.54 -2.14 4.04
C ALA A 221 -9.15 -2.24 2.56
N LEU A 222 -8.57 -3.37 2.12
CA LEU A 222 -8.30 -3.64 0.69
C LEU A 222 -9.58 -3.55 -0.14
N LEU A 223 -10.62 -4.27 0.28
CA LEU A 223 -11.91 -4.28 -0.43
C LEU A 223 -12.53 -2.89 -0.51
N ARG A 224 -12.50 -2.11 0.59
CA ARG A 224 -13.06 -0.76 0.61
C ARG A 224 -12.26 0.18 -0.28
N ARG A 225 -10.93 0.15 -0.23
CA ARG A 225 -10.07 1.00 -1.07
C ARG A 225 -10.25 0.71 -2.54
N ALA A 226 -10.33 -0.58 -2.92
CA ALA A 226 -10.61 -1.00 -4.28
C ALA A 226 -11.95 -0.43 -4.79
N LYS A 227 -13.00 -0.47 -3.96
CA LYS A 227 -14.30 0.14 -4.30
C LYS A 227 -14.19 1.66 -4.47
N CYS A 228 -13.50 2.35 -3.56
CA CYS A 228 -13.26 3.78 -3.71
C CYS A 228 -12.50 4.11 -5.01
N TYR A 229 -11.50 3.31 -5.39
CA TYR A 229 -10.80 3.49 -6.67
C TYR A 229 -11.71 3.24 -7.88
N MET A 230 -12.61 2.26 -7.82
CA MET A 230 -13.62 2.06 -8.87
C MET A 230 -14.53 3.29 -9.02
N ASP A 231 -14.99 3.85 -7.90
CA ASP A 231 -15.87 5.03 -7.88
C ASP A 231 -15.16 6.29 -8.41
N MET A 232 -13.85 6.41 -8.17
CA MET A 232 -13.02 7.51 -8.67
C MET A 232 -12.55 7.33 -10.12
N GLY A 233 -12.79 6.15 -10.73
CA GLY A 233 -12.30 5.82 -12.07
C GLY A 233 -10.81 5.43 -12.12
N GLU A 234 -10.17 5.25 -10.97
CA GLU A 234 -8.78 4.79 -10.83
C GLU A 234 -8.68 3.26 -10.96
N TYR A 235 -9.15 2.73 -12.09
CA TYR A 235 -9.34 1.28 -12.28
C TYR A 235 -8.04 0.47 -12.17
N GLU A 236 -6.89 1.06 -12.49
CA GLU A 236 -5.58 0.39 -12.33
C GLU A 236 -5.27 0.09 -10.86
N ASN A 237 -5.55 1.04 -9.97
CA ASN A 237 -5.35 0.88 -8.54
C ASN A 237 -6.38 -0.09 -7.95
N ALA A 238 -7.64 -0.02 -8.42
CA ALA A 238 -8.68 -0.98 -8.04
C ALA A 238 -8.31 -2.42 -8.39
N VAL A 239 -7.81 -2.66 -9.62
CA VAL A 239 -7.36 -4.00 -10.05
C VAL A 239 -6.23 -4.51 -9.16
N LYS A 240 -5.22 -3.69 -8.84
CA LYS A 240 -4.13 -4.10 -7.94
C LYS A 240 -4.63 -4.55 -6.57
N ASP A 241 -5.57 -3.81 -5.97
CA ASP A 241 -6.14 -4.18 -4.67
C ASP A 241 -7.00 -5.44 -4.75
N TYR A 242 -7.82 -5.59 -5.80
CA TYR A 242 -8.60 -6.83 -6.00
C TYR A 242 -7.73 -8.04 -6.31
N GLU A 243 -6.58 -7.88 -6.99
CA GLU A 243 -5.61 -8.97 -7.19
C GLU A 243 -4.98 -9.40 -5.87
N LYS A 244 -4.59 -8.45 -5.01
CA LYS A 244 -4.12 -8.76 -3.65
C LYS A 244 -5.22 -9.48 -2.85
N LEU A 245 -6.45 -8.97 -2.89
CA LEU A 245 -7.59 -9.57 -2.21
C LEU A 245 -7.83 -11.02 -2.66
N TYR A 246 -7.84 -11.28 -3.96
CA TYR A 246 -8.04 -12.63 -4.52
C TYR A 246 -6.86 -13.58 -4.23
N LYS A 247 -5.63 -13.07 -4.08
CA LYS A 247 -4.49 -13.86 -3.63
C LYS A 247 -4.65 -14.33 -2.19
N ILE A 248 -5.21 -13.48 -1.32
CA ILE A 248 -5.47 -13.81 0.09
C ILE A 248 -6.65 -14.79 0.20
N ASP A 249 -7.76 -14.50 -0.49
CA ASP A 249 -8.97 -15.32 -0.49
C ASP A 249 -9.47 -15.55 -1.92
N LYS A 250 -9.37 -16.80 -2.37
CA LYS A 250 -9.75 -17.25 -3.73
C LYS A 250 -11.25 -17.51 -3.89
N SER A 251 -12.08 -16.80 -3.14
CA SER A 251 -13.54 -16.92 -3.22
C SER A 251 -14.09 -16.48 -4.59
N LYS A 252 -15.26 -17.02 -4.95
CA LYS A 252 -15.97 -16.67 -6.20
C LYS A 252 -16.32 -15.18 -6.24
N GLU A 253 -16.67 -14.59 -5.10
CA GLU A 253 -16.98 -13.17 -4.97
C GLU A 253 -15.76 -12.30 -5.33
N ASN A 254 -14.60 -12.58 -4.74
CA ASN A 254 -13.37 -11.83 -5.03
C ASN A 254 -12.93 -11.98 -6.49
N LYS A 255 -13.11 -13.18 -7.07
CA LYS A 255 -12.86 -13.41 -8.50
C LYS A 255 -13.75 -12.54 -9.38
N GLN A 256 -15.04 -12.41 -9.04
CA GLN A 256 -15.97 -11.58 -9.78
C GLN A 256 -15.60 -10.10 -9.68
N LEU A 257 -15.31 -9.59 -8.48
CA LEU A 257 -14.90 -8.21 -8.28
C LEU A 257 -13.63 -7.85 -9.07
N LEU A 258 -12.66 -8.76 -9.10
CA LEU A 258 -11.45 -8.61 -9.91
C LEU A 258 -11.77 -8.58 -11.41
N HIS A 259 -12.65 -9.47 -11.87
CA HIS A 259 -13.08 -9.51 -13.27
C HIS A 259 -13.79 -8.21 -13.68
N ASP A 260 -14.72 -7.72 -12.86
CA ASP A 260 -15.46 -6.48 -13.11
C ASP A 260 -14.52 -5.28 -13.16
N ALA A 261 -13.53 -5.20 -12.25
CA ALA A 261 -12.51 -4.17 -12.27
C ALA A 261 -11.62 -4.22 -13.52
N LYS A 262 -11.26 -5.42 -14.00
CA LYS A 262 -10.51 -5.60 -15.25
C LYS A 262 -11.32 -5.18 -16.47
N ILE A 263 -12.62 -5.47 -16.49
CA ILE A 263 -13.53 -4.99 -17.55
C ILE A 263 -13.59 -3.47 -17.52
N ALA A 264 -13.78 -2.85 -16.35
CA ALA A 264 -13.84 -1.41 -16.20
C ALA A 264 -12.55 -0.73 -16.68
N LEU A 265 -11.38 -1.27 -16.29
CA LEU A 265 -10.07 -0.81 -16.76
C LEU A 265 -9.91 -0.93 -18.28
N ARG A 266 -10.34 -2.06 -18.87
CA ARG A 266 -10.29 -2.24 -20.33
C ARG A 266 -11.21 -1.24 -21.03
N LYS A 267 -12.42 -1.02 -20.48
CA LYS A 267 -13.39 -0.04 -21.01
C LYS A 267 -12.86 1.39 -20.91
N SER A 268 -12.17 1.77 -19.84
CA SER A 268 -11.59 3.11 -19.69
C SER A 268 -10.41 3.36 -20.64
N LYS A 269 -9.67 2.30 -21.00
CA LYS A 269 -8.58 2.34 -21.99
C LYS A 269 -9.06 2.18 -23.43
N ARG A 270 -10.35 1.90 -23.64
CA ARG A 270 -10.89 1.65 -24.97
C ARG A 270 -10.81 2.92 -25.82
N LYS A 271 -10.16 2.80 -26.97
CA LYS A 271 -10.11 3.85 -27.99
C LYS A 271 -11.50 4.06 -28.57
N ASP A 272 -11.89 5.31 -28.79
CA ASP A 272 -13.12 5.65 -29.50
C ASP A 272 -12.85 5.72 -31.02
N TYR A 273 -13.07 4.60 -31.71
CA TYR A 273 -12.83 4.48 -33.15
C TYR A 273 -13.66 5.44 -34.00
N TYR A 274 -14.86 5.80 -33.57
CA TYR A 274 -15.68 6.80 -34.27
C TYR A 274 -15.02 8.18 -34.22
N LYS A 275 -14.51 8.55 -33.04
CA LYS A 275 -13.78 9.81 -32.86
C LYS A 275 -12.44 9.83 -33.61
N ILE A 276 -11.74 8.71 -33.68
CA ILE A 276 -10.48 8.57 -34.45
C ILE A 276 -10.72 8.84 -35.95
N LEU A 277 -11.76 8.21 -36.53
CA LEU A 277 -12.12 8.46 -37.92
C LEU A 277 -12.80 9.83 -38.13
N GLY A 278 -13.40 10.39 -37.08
CA GLY A 278 -14.15 11.64 -37.12
C GLY A 278 -15.54 11.48 -37.75
N VAL A 279 -16.19 10.35 -37.48
CA VAL A 279 -17.55 10.04 -37.94
C VAL A 279 -18.49 9.84 -36.75
N ASP A 280 -19.78 10.03 -36.96
CA ASP A 280 -20.79 9.74 -35.95
C ASP A 280 -21.04 8.22 -35.81
N LYS A 281 -21.58 7.78 -34.67
CA LYS A 281 -21.97 6.38 -34.44
C LYS A 281 -23.04 5.90 -35.42
N THR A 282 -23.88 6.80 -35.95
CA THR A 282 -24.89 6.47 -36.96
C THR A 282 -24.36 6.51 -38.39
N ALA A 283 -23.05 6.72 -38.59
CA ALA A 283 -22.45 6.83 -39.92
C ALA A 283 -22.64 5.54 -40.75
N SER A 284 -22.92 5.71 -42.04
CA SER A 284 -23.02 4.60 -42.99
C SER A 284 -21.64 3.98 -43.26
N GLU A 285 -21.60 2.76 -43.80
CA GLU A 285 -20.33 2.13 -44.21
C GLU A 285 -19.56 2.99 -45.22
N ASP A 286 -20.27 3.70 -46.10
CA ASP A 286 -19.64 4.56 -47.10
C ASP A 286 -19.02 5.81 -46.48
N ASP A 287 -19.63 6.36 -45.42
CA ASP A 287 -19.07 7.49 -44.67
C ASP A 287 -17.82 7.07 -43.89
N ILE A 288 -17.84 5.87 -43.30
CA ILE A 288 -16.66 5.27 -42.63
C ILE A 288 -15.52 5.08 -43.64
N LYS A 289 -15.81 4.53 -44.83
CA LYS A 289 -14.83 4.37 -45.92
C LYS A 289 -14.27 5.70 -46.41
N LYS A 290 -15.13 6.72 -46.60
CA LYS A 290 -14.70 8.07 -47.01
C LYS A 290 -13.81 8.72 -45.95
N ALA A 291 -14.20 8.62 -44.68
CA ALA A 291 -13.43 9.17 -43.56
C ALA A 291 -12.07 8.49 -43.41
N TYR A 292 -12.01 7.16 -43.53
CA TYR A 292 -10.75 6.40 -43.54
C TYR A 292 -9.81 6.90 -44.65
N ARG A 293 -10.27 6.98 -45.91
CA ARG A 293 -9.44 7.48 -47.02
C ARG A 293 -8.87 8.87 -46.74
N LYS A 294 -9.70 9.78 -46.25
CA LYS A 294 -9.29 11.15 -45.93
C LYS A 294 -8.24 11.18 -44.82
N ARG A 295 -8.43 10.41 -43.74
CA ARG A 295 -7.53 10.36 -42.59
C ARG A 295 -6.23 9.61 -42.89
N ALA A 296 -6.30 8.48 -43.59
CA ALA A 296 -5.15 7.70 -44.03
C ALA A 296 -4.24 8.54 -44.93
N LEU A 297 -4.80 9.30 -45.89
CA LEU A 297 -4.03 10.21 -46.74
C LEU A 297 -3.43 11.38 -45.96
N VAL A 298 -4.03 11.83 -44.85
CA VAL A 298 -3.46 12.89 -44.00
C VAL A 298 -2.30 12.37 -43.16
N HIS A 299 -2.39 11.15 -42.64
CA HIS A 299 -1.39 10.56 -41.75
C HIS A 299 -0.38 9.64 -42.45
N HIS A 300 -0.42 9.54 -43.78
CA HIS A 300 0.44 8.64 -44.56
C HIS A 300 1.94 8.93 -44.33
N PRO A 301 2.79 7.91 -44.10
CA PRO A 301 4.22 8.09 -43.84
C PRO A 301 4.93 8.96 -44.88
N ASP A 302 4.65 8.74 -46.16
CA ASP A 302 5.28 9.50 -47.27
C ASP A 302 5.04 11.01 -47.22
N ARG A 303 3.91 11.48 -46.69
CA ARG A 303 3.64 12.93 -46.57
C ARG A 303 4.42 13.57 -45.43
N HIS A 304 4.92 12.76 -44.50
CA HIS A 304 5.65 13.18 -43.31
C HIS A 304 7.10 12.68 -43.31
N ALA A 305 7.60 12.19 -44.44
CA ALA A 305 8.96 11.67 -44.56
C ALA A 305 10.05 12.73 -44.26
N GLY A 306 9.75 14.01 -44.53
CA GLY A 306 10.62 15.15 -44.22
C GLY A 306 10.35 15.84 -42.87
N ALA A 307 9.43 15.32 -42.05
CA ALA A 307 9.10 15.89 -40.74
C ALA A 307 10.13 15.45 -39.68
N PRO A 308 10.29 16.19 -38.57
CA PRO A 308 11.13 15.76 -37.45
C PRO A 308 10.68 14.41 -36.88
N ASP A 309 11.64 13.63 -36.36
CA ASP A 309 11.43 12.24 -35.90
C ASP A 309 10.27 12.09 -34.88
N SER A 310 10.07 13.09 -34.02
CA SER A 310 8.95 13.10 -33.06
C SER A 310 7.59 13.20 -33.74
N GLU A 311 7.47 14.04 -34.77
CA GLU A 311 6.25 14.19 -35.55
C GLU A 311 5.99 12.98 -36.42
N ARG A 312 7.04 12.43 -37.07
CA ARG A 312 6.89 11.24 -37.90
C ARG A 312 6.33 10.05 -37.10
N LYS A 313 6.86 9.81 -35.90
CA LYS A 313 6.34 8.79 -34.97
C LYS A 313 4.89 9.03 -34.56
N GLU A 314 4.49 10.28 -34.33
CA GLU A 314 3.10 10.62 -34.01
C GLU A 314 2.16 10.37 -35.19
N GLN A 315 2.58 10.74 -36.41
CA GLN A 315 1.78 10.52 -37.63
C GLN A 315 1.66 9.02 -37.94
N GLU A 316 2.74 8.25 -37.82
CA GLU A 316 2.73 6.79 -37.93
C GLU A 316 1.79 6.15 -36.89
N ARG A 317 1.80 6.63 -35.64
CA ARG A 317 0.86 6.16 -34.60
C ARG A 317 -0.59 6.43 -34.99
N ARG A 318 -0.89 7.64 -35.45
CA ARG A 318 -2.25 8.02 -35.90
C ARG A 318 -2.69 7.24 -37.13
N PHE A 319 -1.79 6.96 -38.06
CA PHE A 319 -2.07 6.14 -39.24
C PHE A 319 -2.47 4.72 -38.83
N LYS A 320 -1.74 4.10 -37.90
CA LYS A 320 -2.08 2.79 -37.32
C LYS A 320 -3.46 2.82 -36.64
N GLU A 321 -3.72 3.83 -35.80
CA GLU A 321 -5.01 3.98 -35.12
C GLU A 321 -6.20 4.15 -36.08
N VAL A 322 -6.00 4.88 -37.18
CA VAL A 322 -7.00 5.05 -38.24
C VAL A 322 -7.25 3.73 -38.98
N GLY A 323 -6.21 2.94 -39.22
CA GLY A 323 -6.31 1.59 -39.78
C GLY A 323 -7.10 0.64 -38.88
N GLU A 324 -6.72 0.55 -37.61
CA GLU A 324 -7.43 -0.22 -36.57
C GLU A 324 -8.92 0.17 -36.50
N ALA A 325 -9.20 1.48 -36.48
CA ALA A 325 -10.56 2.00 -36.40
C ALA A 325 -11.40 1.59 -37.61
N TYR A 326 -10.83 1.66 -38.82
CA TYR A 326 -11.52 1.24 -40.04
C TYR A 326 -11.77 -0.27 -40.06
N GLU A 327 -10.82 -1.10 -39.65
CA GLU A 327 -10.99 -2.56 -39.63
C GLU A 327 -12.15 -2.99 -38.73
N VAL A 328 -12.29 -2.35 -37.56
CA VAL A 328 -13.37 -2.66 -36.60
C VAL A 328 -14.71 -2.10 -37.08
N LEU A 329 -14.74 -0.89 -37.63
CA LEU A 329 -15.99 -0.20 -37.99
C LEU A 329 -16.53 -0.56 -39.38
N SER A 330 -15.69 -1.05 -40.29
CA SER A 330 -16.10 -1.42 -41.66
C SER A 330 -16.75 -2.79 -41.76
N ASP A 331 -16.51 -3.70 -40.81
CA ASP A 331 -17.18 -5.01 -40.73
C ASP A 331 -18.42 -4.91 -39.82
N PRO A 332 -19.64 -5.18 -40.32
CA PRO A 332 -20.87 -5.10 -39.53
C PRO A 332 -20.85 -5.92 -38.24
N LYS A 333 -20.24 -7.11 -38.25
CA LYS A 333 -20.15 -7.99 -37.08
C LYS A 333 -19.15 -7.46 -36.07
N LYS A 334 -18.01 -6.91 -36.52
CA LYS A 334 -17.01 -6.29 -35.62
C LYS A 334 -17.54 -4.98 -35.03
N ARG A 335 -18.21 -4.16 -35.84
CA ARG A 335 -18.88 -2.93 -35.41
C ARG A 335 -19.94 -3.20 -34.36
N THR A 336 -20.83 -4.18 -34.60
CA THR A 336 -21.87 -4.57 -33.63
C THR A 336 -21.26 -5.05 -32.31
N ARG A 337 -20.21 -5.86 -32.35
CA ARG A 337 -19.48 -6.31 -31.15
C ARG A 337 -18.83 -5.16 -30.38
N TYR A 338 -18.17 -4.25 -31.10
CA TYR A 338 -17.62 -3.02 -30.54
C TYR A 338 -18.74 -2.20 -29.88
N ASP A 339 -19.84 -1.91 -30.57
CA ASP A 339 -20.95 -1.10 -30.07
C ASP A 339 -21.63 -1.68 -28.83
N HIS A 340 -21.78 -3.00 -28.75
CA HIS A 340 -22.31 -3.67 -27.56
C HIS A 340 -21.33 -3.79 -26.39
N GLY A 341 -20.09 -3.31 -26.54
CA GLY A 341 -19.09 -3.42 -25.47
C GLY A 341 -18.45 -4.81 -25.33
N HIS A 342 -18.82 -5.75 -26.19
CA HIS A 342 -18.16 -7.04 -26.37
C HIS A 342 -16.87 -6.83 -27.16
N TYR A 343 -15.87 -6.25 -26.51
CA TYR A 343 -14.51 -6.35 -27.02
C TYR A 343 -14.10 -7.82 -26.94
N LEU A 344 -13.58 -8.36 -28.04
CA LEU A 344 -13.12 -9.75 -28.21
C LEU A 344 -12.51 -10.31 -26.93
N ASP A 345 -13.35 -10.95 -26.12
CA ASP A 345 -12.87 -11.90 -25.15
C ASP A 345 -12.40 -13.07 -26.00
N ASP A 346 -11.09 -13.34 -25.93
CA ASP A 346 -10.40 -14.50 -26.50
C ASP A 346 -9.63 -14.36 -27.83
N ASP A 347 -9.10 -13.19 -28.20
CA ASP A 347 -8.12 -13.18 -29.31
C ASP A 347 -7.04 -12.07 -29.28
N SER A 348 -6.41 -11.87 -28.12
CA SER A 348 -5.14 -11.11 -28.08
C SER A 348 -3.95 -11.91 -28.65
N SER A 349 -4.21 -13.06 -29.26
CA SER A 349 -3.22 -13.98 -29.85
C SER A 349 -3.28 -14.03 -31.39
N GLY A 350 -4.21 -13.31 -32.02
CA GLY A 350 -4.41 -13.29 -33.48
C GLY A 350 -4.05 -11.98 -34.20
N MET A 351 -3.43 -10.99 -33.53
CA MET A 351 -2.90 -9.79 -34.18
C MET A 351 -1.59 -10.11 -34.94
N ALA A 352 -1.71 -10.92 -35.99
CA ALA A 352 -0.68 -11.09 -36.99
C ALA A 352 -0.66 -9.84 -37.89
N ASP A 353 0.42 -9.08 -37.78
CA ASP A 353 0.96 -8.09 -38.72
C ASP A 353 -0.06 -7.46 -39.71
N PHE A 354 -0.90 -6.56 -39.21
CA PHE A 354 -1.79 -5.75 -40.05
C PHE A 354 -0.99 -4.68 -40.79
N ASP A 355 -0.76 -4.89 -42.10
CA ASP A 355 -0.13 -3.91 -42.98
C ASP A 355 -1.16 -2.88 -43.50
N ALA A 356 -1.33 -1.80 -42.72
CA ALA A 356 -2.18 -0.67 -43.06
C ALA A 356 -1.82 -0.01 -44.41
N ASN A 357 -0.55 -0.08 -44.83
CA ASN A 357 -0.12 0.43 -46.14
C ASN A 357 -0.67 -0.43 -47.28
N MET A 358 -0.68 -1.75 -47.12
CA MET A 358 -1.20 -2.67 -48.13
C MET A 358 -2.72 -2.48 -48.35
N VAL A 359 -3.49 -2.26 -47.28
CA VAL A 359 -4.93 -1.99 -47.37
C VAL A 359 -5.22 -0.66 -48.08
N PHE A 360 -4.43 0.38 -47.78
CA PHE A 360 -4.55 1.68 -48.45
C PHE A 360 -4.17 1.62 -49.93
N GLN A 361 -3.06 0.95 -50.27
CA GLN A 361 -2.61 0.77 -51.67
C GLN A 361 -3.59 -0.07 -52.50
N THR A 362 -4.15 -1.14 -51.91
CA THR A 362 -5.20 -1.94 -52.56
C THR A 362 -6.43 -1.09 -52.89
N PHE A 363 -6.73 -0.07 -52.07
CA PHE A 363 -7.86 0.83 -52.28
C PHE A 363 -7.59 1.87 -53.38
N LEU A 364 -6.38 2.42 -53.45
CA LEU A 364 -5.97 3.34 -54.51
C LEU A 364 -5.91 2.65 -55.88
N ASN A 365 -5.56 1.36 -55.92
CA ASN A 365 -5.45 0.60 -57.17
C ASN A 365 -6.76 -0.05 -57.65
N ARG A 366 -7.75 -0.29 -56.78
CA ARG A 366 -8.98 -1.05 -57.14
C ARG A 366 -10.24 -0.17 -57.31
N GLY A 367 -10.21 1.09 -56.89
CA GLY A 367 -11.28 2.06 -57.12
C GLY A 367 -11.02 2.91 -58.35
N GLY A 368 -11.37 2.40 -59.54
CA GLY A 368 -11.17 3.03 -60.84
C GLY A 368 -11.93 4.35 -61.06
N GLN A 369 -11.54 5.41 -60.36
CA GLN A 369 -11.69 6.78 -60.82
C GLN A 369 -10.32 7.45 -60.83
N HIS A 370 -9.76 7.53 -62.04
CA HIS A 370 -8.66 8.42 -62.38
C HIS A 370 -9.02 9.86 -61.94
N PHE A 371 -8.45 10.33 -60.84
CA PHE A 371 -8.31 11.76 -60.61
C PHE A 371 -7.03 12.21 -61.32
N ASN A 372 -7.21 12.71 -62.54
CA ASN A 372 -6.18 13.36 -63.33
C ASN A 372 -5.93 14.75 -62.73
N PHE A 373 -4.84 14.94 -61.99
CA PHE A 373 -4.35 16.29 -61.70
C PHE A 373 -3.14 16.56 -62.59
N GLY A 374 -3.38 17.35 -63.64
CA GLY A 374 -2.35 17.84 -64.54
C GLY A 374 -1.39 18.78 -63.80
N GLY A 375 -0.10 18.50 -63.93
CA GLY A 375 1.01 19.32 -63.42
C GLY A 375 2.30 18.80 -64.03
N GLY A 376 2.77 19.47 -65.08
CA GLY A 376 3.81 18.97 -65.97
C GLY A 376 5.20 18.80 -65.35
N GLY A 377 5.89 17.77 -65.84
CA GLY A 377 7.25 17.89 -66.38
C GLY A 377 8.43 17.54 -65.46
N MET A 378 8.94 16.31 -65.57
CA MET A 378 10.23 15.97 -66.23
C MET A 378 10.66 14.52 -65.89
N PRO A 379 11.38 13.82 -66.79
CA PRO A 379 11.53 12.37 -66.75
C PRO A 379 12.88 11.90 -66.19
N GLY A 380 12.86 10.71 -65.59
CA GLY A 380 14.04 9.85 -65.46
C GLY A 380 14.75 9.90 -64.12
N SER A 381 14.62 8.81 -63.35
CA SER A 381 15.73 8.02 -62.81
C SER A 381 15.15 6.91 -61.93
N ALA A 382 15.40 5.66 -62.33
CA ALA A 382 15.14 4.49 -61.52
C ALA A 382 16.04 4.51 -60.28
N PHE A 383 15.47 4.29 -59.10
CA PHE A 383 16.23 4.00 -57.89
C PHE A 383 15.63 2.79 -57.17
N THR A 384 16.35 1.68 -57.28
CA THR A 384 16.23 0.46 -56.49
C THR A 384 16.95 0.68 -55.16
N PHE A 385 16.39 0.23 -54.04
CA PHE A 385 17.16 0.06 -52.81
C PHE A 385 16.96 -1.34 -52.19
N GLN A 386 18.10 -1.93 -51.90
CA GLN A 386 18.36 -3.23 -51.30
C GLN A 386 18.66 -2.97 -49.81
N TYR A 387 17.96 -3.66 -48.91
CA TYR A 387 18.21 -3.56 -47.47
C TYR A 387 19.42 -4.42 -47.09
N GLY A 388 20.34 -3.80 -46.34
CA GLY A 388 21.34 -4.46 -45.49
C GLY A 388 21.03 -4.15 -44.04
#